data_AF-A0A133ZUS5-F1
#
_entry.id   AF-A0A133ZUS5-F1
#
_cell.length_a   1.000
_cell.length_b   1.000
_cell.length_c   1.000
_cell.angle_alpha   90.00
_cell.angle_beta   90.00
_cell.angle_gamma   90.00
#
_symmetry.space_group_name_H-M   'P 1'
#
loop_
_entity.id
_entity.type
_entity.pdbx_description
1 polymer ?
#
loop_
_entity_poly.entity_id
_entity_poly.type
_entity_poly.pdbx_seq_one_letter_code
_entity_poly.pdbx_strand_id
1 'polypeptide(L)'
;MKNSQRKHPLLFGVLYGTAIYGLIVLAILCITGVIVAAALIIPMFILLVFVLISQMRNISSAKKEEDVDYCLNTYFVYKYIMMPVELICAGILGAVIFGIIKIISHWPEDELVSTFLVFIITLIAAYVITFIIAFFIAIIPCSLIMFTLIELPCLISIDYVLGVTQKKYGMSSVGRVIHFLLQMIPVLDIIDGLYISIKYWNRGRGLAVVTFAFTLSITALVLSIYLAIRFI
;
A
#
# COMPACT_ATOMS: atom_id res chain seq x y z
N MET A 1 -17.24 28.82 17.00
CA MET A 1 -16.10 29.39 16.26
C MET A 1 -15.96 28.62 14.95
N LYS A 2 -16.29 29.25 13.81
CA LYS A 2 -16.29 28.61 12.48
C LYS A 2 -14.82 28.44 12.06
N ASN A 3 -14.29 27.21 12.08
CA ASN A 3 -12.86 26.95 11.89
C ASN A 3 -12.48 27.14 10.41
N SER A 4 -11.98 28.33 10.05
CA SER A 4 -11.66 28.72 8.67
C SER A 4 -10.28 28.27 8.17
N GLN A 5 -9.66 27.24 8.75
CA GLN A 5 -8.26 26.89 8.41
C GLN A 5 -8.06 25.39 8.15
N ARG A 6 -9.09 24.67 7.67
CA ARG A 6 -8.86 23.33 7.14
C ARG A 6 -8.08 23.46 5.83
N LYS A 7 -6.77 23.18 5.87
CA LYS A 7 -5.96 23.12 4.66
C LYS A 7 -6.46 21.98 3.77
N HIS A 8 -6.49 22.23 2.47
CA HIS A 8 -6.99 21.29 1.47
C HIS A 8 -6.22 19.95 1.56
N PRO A 9 -6.90 18.79 1.54
CA PRO A 9 -6.26 17.48 1.76
C PRO A 9 -5.19 17.18 0.70
N LEU A 10 -5.31 17.77 -0.50
CA LEU A 10 -4.32 17.64 -1.58
C LEU A 10 -2.93 18.17 -1.20
N LEU A 11 -2.82 19.30 -0.48
CA LEU A 11 -1.53 19.88 -0.12
C LEU A 11 -0.72 18.90 0.74
N PHE A 12 -1.38 18.38 1.77
CA PHE A 12 -0.76 17.41 2.66
C PHE A 12 -0.56 16.05 2.00
N GLY A 13 -1.44 15.65 1.08
CA GLY A 13 -1.21 14.50 0.21
C GLY A 13 0.08 14.63 -0.58
N VAL A 14 0.31 15.77 -1.26
CA VAL A 14 1.56 16.00 -2.01
C VAL A 14 2.78 15.93 -1.09
N LEU A 15 2.77 16.59 0.06
CA LEU A 15 3.88 16.53 1.03
C LEU A 15 4.14 15.11 1.54
N TYR A 16 3.07 14.36 1.80
CA TYR A 16 3.13 12.97 2.21
C TYR A 16 3.74 12.08 1.12
N GLY A 17 3.31 12.23 -0.13
CA GLY A 17 3.89 11.53 -1.26
C GLY A 17 5.38 11.85 -1.42
N THR A 18 5.75 13.13 -1.38
CA THR A 18 7.16 13.55 -1.41
C THR A 18 7.98 12.90 -0.30
N ALA A 19 7.45 12.85 0.93
CA ALA A 19 8.14 12.22 2.04
C ALA A 19 8.32 10.71 1.84
N ILE A 20 7.29 9.99 1.40
CA ILE A 20 7.34 8.54 1.18
C ILE A 20 8.31 8.19 0.04
N TYR A 21 8.09 8.75 -1.14
CA TYR A 21 8.92 8.45 -2.30
C TYR A 21 10.35 8.96 -2.10
N GLY A 22 10.53 10.09 -1.41
CA GLY A 22 11.83 10.59 -0.99
C GLY A 22 12.55 9.61 -0.06
N LEU A 23 11.86 9.08 0.96
CA LEU A 23 12.42 8.07 1.87
C LEU A 23 12.79 6.78 1.13
N ILE A 24 11.97 6.32 0.19
CA ILE A 24 12.27 5.13 -0.64
C ILE A 24 13.55 5.35 -1.45
N VAL A 25 13.66 6.47 -2.17
CA VAL A 25 14.84 6.80 -2.99
C VAL A 25 16.08 6.94 -2.11
N LEU A 26 15.98 7.63 -0.98
CA LEU A 26 17.10 7.79 -0.04
C LEU A 26 17.54 6.46 0.56
N ALA A 27 16.61 5.56 0.88
CA ALA A 27 16.94 4.23 1.37
C ALA A 27 17.73 3.42 0.33
N ILE A 28 17.33 3.47 -0.95
CA ILE A 28 18.05 2.81 -2.05
C ILE A 28 19.48 3.39 -2.19
N LEU A 29 19.62 4.72 -2.12
CA LEU A 29 20.94 5.37 -2.20
C LEU A 29 21.86 5.02 -1.02
N CYS A 30 21.31 4.90 0.19
CA CYS A 30 22.04 4.42 1.36
C CYS A 30 22.56 2.99 1.18
N ILE A 31 21.74 2.09 0.63
CA ILE A 31 22.15 0.70 0.31
C ILE A 31 23.29 0.69 -0.70
N THR A 32 23.30 1.66 -1.62
CA THR A 32 24.34 1.80 -2.67
C THR A 32 25.61 2.51 -2.15
N GLY A 33 25.68 2.86 -0.86
CA GLY A 33 26.88 3.42 -0.22
C GLY A 33 26.97 4.95 -0.24
N VAL A 34 25.92 5.68 -0.60
CA VAL A 34 25.91 7.15 -0.62
C VAL A 34 25.63 7.70 0.79
N ILE A 35 26.69 8.00 1.54
CA ILE A 35 26.61 8.43 2.96
C ILE A 35 25.77 9.71 3.16
N VAL A 36 25.81 10.65 2.20
CA VAL A 36 25.02 11.90 2.25
C VAL A 36 23.51 11.61 2.27
N ALA A 37 23.06 10.50 1.69
CA ALA A 37 21.65 10.13 1.70
C ALA A 37 21.13 9.85 3.13
N ALA A 38 21.98 9.33 4.02
CA ALA A 38 21.60 9.05 5.41
C ALA A 38 21.24 10.32 6.18
N ALA A 39 21.93 11.44 5.90
CA ALA A 39 21.65 12.73 6.52
C ALA A 39 20.28 13.31 6.09
N LEU A 40 19.81 12.97 4.89
CA LEU A 40 18.53 13.44 4.35
C LEU A 40 17.33 12.58 4.77
N ILE A 41 17.55 11.38 5.34
CA ILE A 41 16.48 10.53 5.87
C ILE A 41 15.78 11.20 7.05
N ILE A 42 16.55 11.80 7.96
CA ILE A 42 16.02 12.45 9.17
C ILE A 42 15.00 13.56 8.82
N PRO A 43 15.32 14.58 7.99
CA PRO A 43 14.35 15.63 7.66
C PRO A 43 13.13 15.10 6.90
N MET A 44 13.28 14.09 6.03
CA MET A 44 12.13 13.49 5.34
C MET A 44 11.22 12.70 6.29
N PHE A 45 11.80 12.02 7.28
CA PHE A 45 11.03 11.34 8.32
C PHE A 45 10.27 12.34 9.21
N ILE A 46 10.91 13.46 9.58
CA ILE A 46 10.24 14.54 10.32
C ILE A 46 9.07 15.12 9.50
N LEU A 47 9.26 15.33 8.20
CA LEU A 47 8.20 15.77 7.29
C LEU A 47 7.03 14.77 7.27
N LEU A 48 7.32 13.47 7.15
CA LEU A 48 6.31 12.42 7.17
C LEU A 48 5.47 12.45 8.46
N VAL A 49 6.13 12.48 9.62
CA VAL A 49 5.47 12.53 10.94
C VAL A 49 4.63 13.80 11.08
N PHE A 50 5.17 14.95 10.69
CA PHE A 50 4.45 16.22 10.73
C PHE A 50 3.17 16.19 9.88
N VAL A 51 3.26 15.63 8.67
CA VAL A 51 2.11 15.52 7.77
C VAL A 51 1.08 14.54 8.32
N LEU A 52 1.49 13.39 8.86
CA LEU A 52 0.60 12.41 9.49
C LEU A 52 -0.17 13.03 10.66
N ILE A 53 0.52 13.67 11.61
CA ILE A 53 -0.12 14.32 12.77
C ILE A 53 -1.11 15.39 12.30
N SER A 54 -0.70 16.21 11.34
CA SER A 54 -1.55 17.28 10.79
C SER A 54 -2.81 16.73 10.13
N GLN A 55 -2.67 15.63 9.37
CA GLN A 55 -3.83 14.97 8.76
C GLN A 55 -4.76 14.36 9.77
N MET A 56 -4.23 13.64 10.75
CA MET A 56 -5.02 13.02 11.79
C MET A 56 -5.86 14.05 12.54
N ARG A 57 -5.31 15.22 12.81
CA ARG A 57 -6.05 16.35 13.39
C ARG A 57 -7.16 16.85 12.47
N ASN A 58 -6.91 17.00 11.18
CA ASN A 58 -7.91 17.48 10.23
C ASN A 58 -9.04 16.48 10.00
N ILE A 59 -8.74 15.17 9.92
CA ILE A 59 -9.72 14.08 9.84
C ILE A 59 -10.57 14.05 11.11
N SER A 60 -9.96 14.17 12.29
CA SER A 60 -10.69 14.26 13.56
C SER A 60 -11.65 15.44 13.59
N SER A 61 -11.23 16.61 13.08
CA SER A 61 -12.12 17.76 12.93
C SER A 61 -13.25 17.47 11.93
N ALA A 62 -13.00 16.69 10.87
CA ALA A 62 -13.98 16.41 9.80
C ALA A 62 -15.08 15.52 10.33
N LYS A 63 -14.68 14.52 11.10
CA LYS A 63 -15.57 13.63 11.83
C LYS A 63 -16.50 14.40 12.78
N LYS A 64 -15.99 15.43 13.47
CA LYS A 64 -16.81 16.28 14.37
C LYS A 64 -17.82 17.15 13.61
N GLU A 65 -17.47 17.60 12.42
CA GLU A 65 -18.30 18.46 11.57
C GLU A 65 -19.24 17.68 10.64
N GLU A 66 -19.22 16.35 10.71
CA GLU A 66 -19.86 15.45 9.76
C GLU A 66 -19.50 15.67 8.27
N ASP A 67 -18.29 16.15 8.01
CA ASP A 67 -17.76 16.45 6.68
C ASP A 67 -17.21 15.18 6.00
N VAL A 68 -18.13 14.43 5.39
CA VAL A 68 -17.81 13.20 4.64
C VAL A 68 -17.00 13.50 3.38
N ASP A 69 -17.19 14.68 2.79
CA ASP A 69 -16.52 15.09 1.56
C ASP A 69 -15.01 15.23 1.77
N TYR A 70 -14.61 15.86 2.88
CA TYR A 70 -13.21 15.93 3.26
C TYR A 70 -12.62 14.54 3.50
N CYS A 71 -13.35 13.65 4.18
CA CYS A 71 -12.89 12.28 4.45
C CYS A 71 -12.74 11.45 3.17
N LEU A 72 -13.70 11.53 2.24
CA LEU A 72 -13.59 10.88 0.92
C LEU A 72 -12.42 11.42 0.09
N ASN A 73 -12.22 12.75 0.08
CA ASN A 73 -11.09 13.34 -0.63
C ASN A 73 -9.75 12.93 -0.02
N THR A 74 -9.66 12.92 1.32
CA THR A 74 -8.46 12.47 2.03
C THR A 74 -8.20 11.00 1.72
N TYR A 75 -9.22 10.15 1.81
CA TYR A 75 -9.14 8.74 1.43
C TYR A 75 -8.56 8.56 0.03
N PHE A 76 -9.16 9.15 -1.00
CA PHE A 76 -8.69 8.95 -2.38
C PHE A 76 -7.29 9.50 -2.61
N VAL A 77 -6.96 10.70 -2.12
CA VAL A 77 -5.63 11.28 -2.29
C VAL A 77 -4.55 10.37 -1.71
N TYR A 78 -4.72 9.92 -0.47
CA TYR A 78 -3.73 9.07 0.19
C TYR A 78 -3.67 7.68 -0.46
N LYS A 79 -4.82 7.14 -0.88
CA LYS A 79 -4.88 5.83 -1.52
C LYS A 79 -4.19 5.80 -2.88
N TYR A 80 -4.44 6.80 -3.74
CA TYR A 80 -3.75 6.89 -5.04
C TYR A 80 -2.24 7.14 -4.89
N ILE A 81 -1.82 7.88 -3.87
CA ILE A 81 -0.39 8.08 -3.58
C ILE A 81 0.28 6.77 -3.16
N MET A 82 -0.41 5.93 -2.38
CA MET A 82 0.12 4.65 -1.87
C MET A 82 0.03 3.50 -2.88
N MET A 83 -0.90 3.58 -3.84
CA MET A 83 -1.18 2.51 -4.80
C MET A 83 0.08 1.93 -5.49
N PRO A 84 1.06 2.72 -5.98
CA PRO A 84 2.26 2.15 -6.59
C PRO A 84 3.07 1.29 -5.60
N VAL A 85 3.19 1.74 -4.35
CA VAL A 85 3.92 1.02 -3.29
C VAL A 85 3.18 -0.28 -2.93
N GLU A 86 1.86 -0.21 -2.74
CA GLU A 86 1.02 -1.38 -2.46
C GLU A 86 1.13 -2.43 -3.58
N LEU A 87 1.09 -2.00 -4.83
CA LEU A 87 1.18 -2.89 -5.99
C LEU A 87 2.56 -3.52 -6.15
N ILE A 88 3.63 -2.77 -5.91
CA ILE A 88 5.01 -3.29 -5.90
C ILE A 88 5.16 -4.34 -4.79
N CYS A 89 4.69 -4.05 -3.57
CA CYS A 89 4.71 -4.99 -2.47
C CYS A 89 3.93 -6.27 -2.78
N ALA A 90 2.71 -6.16 -3.32
CA ALA A 90 1.91 -7.30 -3.74
C ALA A 90 2.60 -8.11 -4.84
N GLY A 91 3.22 -7.45 -5.82
CA GLY A 91 3.97 -8.08 -6.91
C GLY A 91 5.20 -8.86 -6.41
N ILE A 92 6.00 -8.26 -5.50
CA ILE A 92 7.14 -8.93 -4.88
C ILE A 92 6.68 -10.17 -4.10
N LEU A 93 5.63 -10.03 -3.29
CA LEU A 93 5.08 -11.15 -2.52
C LEU A 93 4.60 -12.27 -3.44
N GLY A 94 3.87 -11.93 -4.50
CA GLY A 94 3.42 -12.90 -5.51
C GLY A 94 4.57 -13.62 -6.21
N ALA A 95 5.62 -12.89 -6.58
CA ALA A 95 6.81 -13.46 -7.22
C ALA A 95 7.57 -14.43 -6.29
N VAL A 96 7.71 -14.09 -5.00
CA VAL A 96 8.34 -14.96 -4.00
C VAL A 96 7.53 -16.25 -3.83
N ILE A 97 6.20 -16.15 -3.67
CA ILE A 97 5.32 -17.32 -3.54
C ILE A 97 5.43 -18.22 -4.78
N PHE A 98 5.37 -17.64 -5.98
CA PHE A 98 5.50 -18.39 -7.22
C PHE A 98 6.87 -19.08 -7.36
N GLY A 99 7.95 -18.40 -6.97
CA GLY A 99 9.30 -18.96 -6.93
C GLY A 99 9.41 -20.17 -6.01
N ILE A 100 8.83 -20.09 -4.81
CA ILE A 100 8.79 -21.21 -3.85
C ILE A 100 8.02 -22.41 -4.43
N ILE A 101 6.84 -22.16 -5.02
CA ILE A 101 6.04 -23.23 -5.67
C ILE A 101 6.86 -23.92 -6.77
N LYS A 102 7.55 -23.15 -7.62
CA LYS A 102 8.38 -23.69 -8.71
C LYS A 102 9.53 -24.56 -8.19
N ILE A 103 10.18 -24.16 -7.11
CA ILE A 103 11.25 -24.94 -6.47
C ILE A 103 10.70 -26.25 -5.92
N ILE A 104 9.56 -26.22 -5.23
CA ILE A 104 8.92 -27.42 -4.67
C ILE A 104 8.50 -28.40 -5.78
N SER A 105 8.00 -27.91 -6.91
CA SER A 105 7.54 -28.77 -8.01
C SER A 105 8.65 -29.44 -8.82
N HIS A 106 9.92 -29.03 -8.69
CA HIS A 106 11.03 -29.53 -9.52
C HIS A 106 12.08 -30.33 -8.73
N TRP A 107 11.63 -31.02 -7.68
CA TRP A 107 12.50 -31.78 -6.77
C TRP A 107 13.11 -33.02 -7.46
N PRO A 108 14.46 -33.19 -7.49
CA PRO A 108 15.11 -34.31 -8.17
C PRO A 108 15.10 -35.61 -7.34
N GLU A 109 15.04 -36.77 -8.01
CA GLU A 109 14.89 -38.11 -7.41
C GLU A 109 16.23 -38.88 -7.19
N ASP A 110 17.38 -38.33 -7.59
CA ASP A 110 18.64 -39.11 -7.66
C ASP A 110 19.45 -39.20 -6.33
N GLU A 111 19.74 -40.43 -5.89
CA GLU A 111 20.30 -40.76 -4.56
C GLU A 111 21.77 -40.34 -4.31
N LEU A 112 22.65 -40.30 -5.33
CA LEU A 112 24.08 -40.04 -5.12
C LEU A 112 24.43 -38.54 -5.01
N VAL A 113 23.65 -37.70 -5.69
CA VAL A 113 23.70 -36.23 -5.52
C VAL A 113 23.17 -35.87 -4.14
N SER A 114 22.26 -36.69 -3.58
CA SER A 114 21.55 -36.40 -2.33
C SER A 114 22.45 -36.17 -1.12
N THR A 115 23.61 -36.82 -0.96
CA THR A 115 24.41 -36.63 0.27
C THR A 115 25.21 -35.31 0.26
N PHE A 116 25.81 -34.95 -0.88
CA PHE A 116 26.50 -33.66 -1.04
C PHE A 116 25.51 -32.50 -1.20
N LEU A 117 24.36 -32.74 -1.87
CA LEU A 117 23.21 -31.84 -1.81
C LEU A 117 22.68 -31.71 -0.39
N VAL A 118 22.57 -32.77 0.41
CA VAL A 118 22.04 -32.66 1.78
C VAL A 118 22.94 -31.80 2.64
N PHE A 119 24.27 -31.85 2.50
CA PHE A 119 25.15 -30.93 3.24
C PHE A 119 24.99 -29.47 2.78
N ILE A 120 24.99 -29.21 1.47
CA ILE A 120 24.78 -27.87 0.90
C ILE A 120 23.37 -27.35 1.20
N ILE A 121 22.34 -28.19 1.08
CA ILE A 121 20.94 -27.94 1.44
C ILE A 121 20.84 -27.70 2.94
N THR A 122 21.55 -28.43 3.81
CA THR A 122 21.50 -28.19 5.26
C THR A 122 22.11 -26.84 5.61
N LEU A 123 23.18 -26.43 4.93
CA LEU A 123 23.84 -25.14 5.13
C LEU A 123 23.00 -23.98 4.55
N ILE A 124 22.43 -24.17 3.36
CA ILE A 124 21.45 -23.26 2.75
C ILE A 124 20.19 -23.20 3.62
N ALA A 125 19.68 -24.32 4.11
CA ALA A 125 18.50 -24.40 4.96
C ALA A 125 18.77 -23.73 6.30
N ALA A 126 19.95 -23.90 6.92
CA ALA A 126 20.31 -23.17 8.13
C ALA A 126 20.34 -21.66 7.89
N TYR A 127 20.98 -21.21 6.80
CA TYR A 127 21.00 -19.80 6.41
C TYR A 127 19.60 -19.26 6.08
N VAL A 128 18.81 -20.02 5.32
CA VAL A 128 17.43 -19.71 4.95
C VAL A 128 16.53 -19.70 6.17
N ILE A 129 16.70 -20.61 7.14
CA ILE A 129 15.97 -20.65 8.40
C ILE A 129 16.34 -19.43 9.24
N THR A 130 17.62 -19.10 9.39
CA THR A 130 18.04 -17.88 10.10
C THR A 130 17.51 -16.62 9.40
N PHE A 131 17.53 -16.58 8.06
CA PHE A 131 16.97 -15.50 7.27
C PHE A 131 15.44 -15.42 7.43
N ILE A 132 14.72 -16.53 7.38
CA ILE A 132 13.27 -16.62 7.62
C ILE A 132 12.95 -16.15 9.04
N ILE A 133 13.70 -16.60 10.04
CA ILE A 133 13.51 -16.18 11.44
C ILE A 133 13.75 -14.67 11.57
N ALA A 134 14.84 -14.12 11.03
CA ALA A 134 15.10 -12.68 11.03
C ALA A 134 14.03 -11.90 10.25
N PHE A 135 13.57 -12.45 9.12
CA PHE A 135 12.52 -11.87 8.29
C PHE A 135 11.18 -11.83 9.03
N PHE A 136 10.77 -12.91 9.69
CA PHE A 136 9.51 -12.99 10.46
C PHE A 136 9.56 -12.25 11.80
N ILE A 137 10.71 -12.20 12.48
CA ILE A 137 10.82 -11.57 13.81
C ILE A 137 11.11 -10.07 13.71
N ALA A 138 11.94 -9.63 12.76
CA ALA A 138 12.38 -8.23 12.70
C ALA A 138 11.78 -7.47 11.51
N ILE A 139 11.85 -8.03 10.29
CA ILE A 139 11.48 -7.29 9.07
C ILE A 139 9.96 -7.21 8.92
N ILE A 140 9.25 -8.33 9.05
CA ILE A 140 7.79 -8.39 8.91
C ILE A 140 7.11 -7.47 9.94
N PRO A 141 7.41 -7.50 11.25
CA PRO A 141 6.74 -6.64 12.21
C PRO A 141 7.05 -5.16 11.99
N CYS A 142 8.31 -4.81 11.69
CA CYS A 142 8.66 -3.43 11.38
C CYS A 142 7.97 -2.92 10.11
N SER A 143 7.92 -3.74 9.05
CA SER A 143 7.27 -3.38 7.79
C SER A 143 5.75 -3.26 7.96
N LEU A 144 5.11 -4.12 8.75
CA LEU A 144 3.68 -4.04 9.08
C LEU A 144 3.35 -2.79 9.92
N ILE A 145 4.18 -2.45 10.91
CA ILE A 145 3.99 -1.23 11.72
C ILE A 145 4.13 0.02 10.83
N MET A 146 5.13 0.04 9.95
CA MET A 146 5.30 1.16 9.03
C MET A 146 4.15 1.25 8.03
N PHE A 147 3.71 0.12 7.47
CA PHE A 147 2.59 0.06 6.54
C PHE A 147 1.30 0.56 7.20
N THR A 148 0.98 0.08 8.40
CA THR A 148 -0.21 0.51 9.16
C THR A 148 -0.17 1.99 9.54
N LEU A 149 0.99 2.52 9.94
CA LEU A 149 1.15 3.96 10.24
C LEU A 149 0.95 4.82 9.00
N ILE A 150 1.45 4.35 7.86
CA ILE A 150 1.39 5.07 6.60
C ILE A 150 -0.06 5.04 6.06
N GLU A 151 -0.76 3.91 6.10
CA GLU A 151 -2.16 3.78 5.68
C GLU A 151 -3.18 4.37 6.67
N LEU A 152 -2.75 4.72 7.90
CA LEU A 152 -3.62 5.17 8.97
C LEU A 152 -4.60 6.30 8.57
N PRO A 153 -4.17 7.37 7.87
CA PRO A 153 -5.09 8.44 7.46
C PRO A 153 -6.18 7.94 6.50
N CYS A 154 -5.84 6.97 5.65
CA CYS A 154 -6.76 6.35 4.71
C CYS A 154 -7.79 5.47 5.44
N LEU A 155 -7.33 4.58 6.31
CA LEU A 155 -8.18 3.65 7.08
C LEU A 155 -9.17 4.38 7.99
N ILE A 156 -8.74 5.44 8.66
CA ILE A 156 -9.62 6.22 9.55
C ILE A 156 -10.64 7.01 8.74
N SER A 157 -10.24 7.56 7.60
CA SER A 157 -11.16 8.30 6.73
C SER A 157 -12.26 7.41 6.18
N ILE A 158 -11.91 6.21 5.69
CA ILE A 158 -12.90 5.28 5.11
C ILE A 158 -13.78 4.60 6.17
N ASP A 159 -13.25 4.21 7.33
CA ASP A 159 -14.08 3.70 8.43
C ASP A 159 -15.13 4.72 8.84
N TYR A 160 -14.73 6.00 8.93
CA TYR A 160 -15.67 7.08 9.19
C TYR A 160 -16.74 7.20 8.10
N VAL A 161 -16.35 7.23 6.83
CA VAL A 161 -17.28 7.30 5.67
C VAL A 161 -18.25 6.12 5.72
N LEU A 162 -17.76 4.91 5.97
CA LEU A 162 -18.57 3.69 6.08
C LEU A 162 -19.56 3.77 7.25
N GLY A 163 -19.13 4.25 8.41
CA GLY A 163 -19.99 4.46 9.57
C GLY A 163 -21.12 5.46 9.29
N VAL A 164 -20.81 6.56 8.62
CA VAL A 164 -21.84 7.54 8.21
C VAL A 164 -22.75 6.95 7.13
N THR A 165 -22.20 6.19 6.19
CA THR A 165 -22.97 5.53 5.11
C THR A 165 -23.96 4.52 5.70
N GLN A 166 -23.54 3.73 6.68
CA GLN A 166 -24.42 2.86 7.47
C GLN A 166 -25.56 3.64 8.12
N LYS A 167 -25.26 4.75 8.80
CA LYS A 167 -26.27 5.56 9.49
C LYS A 167 -27.25 6.24 8.52
N LYS A 168 -26.79 6.77 7.38
CA LYS A 168 -27.60 7.58 6.46
C LYS A 168 -28.33 6.78 5.39
N TYR A 169 -27.74 5.68 4.91
CA TYR A 169 -28.24 4.90 3.78
C TYR A 169 -28.65 3.47 4.15
N GLY A 170 -28.66 3.12 5.44
CA GLY A 170 -29.14 1.82 5.93
C GLY A 170 -28.25 0.63 5.55
N MET A 171 -26.95 0.84 5.31
CA MET A 171 -26.01 -0.26 5.07
C MET A 171 -25.94 -1.17 6.32
N SER A 172 -26.03 -2.48 6.12
CA SER A 172 -25.99 -3.44 7.22
C SER A 172 -24.62 -3.45 7.92
N SER A 173 -24.59 -3.88 9.19
CA SER A 173 -23.34 -4.05 9.94
C SER A 173 -22.39 -5.03 9.25
N VAL A 174 -22.92 -6.13 8.72
CA VAL A 174 -22.16 -7.11 7.94
C VAL A 174 -21.61 -6.47 6.66
N GLY A 175 -22.43 -5.68 5.95
CA GLY A 175 -21.99 -4.95 4.76
C GLY A 175 -20.84 -3.99 5.06
N ARG A 176 -20.90 -3.25 6.18
CA ARG A 176 -19.82 -2.38 6.62
C ARG A 176 -18.52 -3.16 6.88
N VAL A 177 -18.59 -4.31 7.53
CA VAL A 177 -17.42 -5.16 7.80
C VAL A 177 -16.81 -5.66 6.49
N ILE A 178 -17.63 -6.10 5.53
CA ILE A 178 -17.15 -6.56 4.21
C ILE A 178 -16.39 -5.44 3.49
N HIS A 179 -16.97 -4.24 3.40
CA HIS A 179 -16.31 -3.08 2.79
C HIS A 179 -15.00 -2.73 3.51
N PHE A 180 -14.98 -2.80 4.84
CA PHE A 180 -13.75 -2.57 5.61
C PHE A 180 -12.69 -3.66 5.36
N LEU A 181 -13.08 -4.92 5.16
CA LEU A 181 -12.15 -6.00 4.82
C LEU A 181 -11.61 -5.88 3.39
N LEU A 182 -12.46 -5.48 2.43
CA LEU A 182 -12.03 -5.20 1.06
C LEU A 182 -10.98 -4.10 1.00
N GLN A 183 -11.04 -3.15 1.94
CA GLN A 183 -10.07 -2.07 2.08
C GLN A 183 -8.65 -2.54 2.42
N MET A 184 -8.48 -3.78 2.90
CA MET A 184 -7.17 -4.37 3.22
C MET A 184 -6.53 -5.09 2.03
N ILE A 185 -7.27 -5.28 0.94
CA ILE A 185 -6.80 -6.00 -0.24
C ILE A 185 -6.39 -4.96 -1.29
N PRO A 186 -5.10 -4.90 -1.67
CA PRO A 186 -4.63 -3.99 -2.72
C PRO A 186 -5.47 -4.11 -3.99
N VAL A 187 -5.73 -3.00 -4.66
CA VAL A 187 -6.57 -2.88 -5.87
C VAL A 187 -8.07 -2.99 -5.59
N LEU A 188 -8.51 -4.00 -4.81
CA LEU A 188 -9.92 -4.13 -4.44
C LEU A 188 -10.38 -2.96 -3.57
N ASP A 189 -9.49 -2.47 -2.73
CA ASP A 189 -9.69 -1.28 -1.91
C ASP A 189 -10.11 -0.03 -2.71
N ILE A 190 -9.44 0.31 -3.81
CA ILE A 190 -9.76 1.47 -4.65
C ILE A 190 -11.08 1.24 -5.38
N ILE A 191 -11.31 0.03 -5.88
CA ILE A 191 -12.56 -0.33 -6.56
C ILE A 191 -13.74 -0.18 -5.58
N ASP A 192 -13.60 -0.72 -4.38
CA ASP A 192 -14.62 -0.67 -3.34
C ASP A 192 -14.87 0.77 -2.86
N GLY A 193 -13.81 1.53 -2.60
CA GLY A 193 -13.90 2.95 -2.25
C GLY A 193 -14.58 3.79 -3.32
N LEU A 194 -14.26 3.57 -4.60
CA LEU A 194 -14.94 4.19 -5.74
C LEU A 194 -16.41 3.80 -5.78
N TYR A 195 -16.72 2.51 -5.62
CA TYR A 195 -18.10 2.01 -5.59
C TYR A 195 -18.92 2.67 -4.47
N ILE A 196 -18.41 2.73 -3.24
CA ILE A 196 -19.08 3.39 -2.11
C ILE A 196 -19.29 4.88 -2.41
N SER A 197 -18.27 5.56 -2.91
CA SER A 197 -18.34 6.99 -3.21
C SER A 197 -19.36 7.32 -4.30
N ILE A 198 -19.47 6.48 -5.33
CA ILE A 198 -20.42 6.69 -6.44
C ILE A 198 -21.83 6.32 -6.00
N LYS A 199 -22.00 5.14 -5.40
CA LYS A 199 -23.32 4.60 -5.05
C LYS A 199 -24.00 5.39 -3.94
N TYR A 200 -23.28 5.72 -2.88
CA TYR A 200 -23.87 6.32 -1.68
C TYR A 200 -23.63 7.83 -1.59
N TRP A 201 -22.59 8.37 -2.23
CA TRP A 201 -22.26 9.79 -2.11
C TRP A 201 -22.35 10.55 -3.44
N ASN A 202 -22.66 9.86 -4.55
CA ASN A 202 -22.67 10.42 -5.91
C ASN A 202 -21.38 11.21 -6.25
N ARG A 203 -20.24 10.75 -5.71
CA ARG A 203 -18.90 11.30 -5.93
C ARG A 203 -17.99 10.27 -6.56
N GLY A 204 -16.78 10.69 -6.97
CA GLY A 204 -15.78 9.75 -7.47
C GLY A 204 -15.96 9.28 -8.92
N ARG A 205 -17.00 9.72 -9.65
CA ARG A 205 -17.19 9.35 -11.07
C ARG A 205 -15.99 9.72 -11.94
N GLY A 206 -15.47 10.94 -11.79
CA GLY A 206 -14.27 11.38 -12.52
C GLY A 206 -13.05 10.55 -12.16
N LEU A 207 -12.85 10.26 -10.86
CA LEU A 207 -11.76 9.40 -10.40
C LEU A 207 -11.88 7.98 -10.96
N ALA A 208 -13.10 7.40 -11.02
CA ALA A 208 -13.31 6.09 -11.60
C ALA A 208 -12.94 6.03 -13.09
N VAL A 209 -13.28 7.07 -13.86
CA VAL A 209 -12.89 7.17 -15.27
C VAL A 209 -11.37 7.24 -15.42
N VAL A 210 -10.71 8.08 -14.60
CA VAL A 210 -9.24 8.21 -14.60
C VAL A 210 -8.58 6.88 -14.25
N THR A 211 -9.05 6.19 -13.22
CA THR A 211 -8.52 4.90 -12.78
C THR A 211 -8.70 3.84 -13.86
N PHE A 212 -9.87 3.77 -14.48
CA PHE A 212 -10.12 2.85 -15.59
C PHE A 212 -9.19 3.11 -16.79
N ALA A 213 -9.04 4.38 -17.19
CA ALA A 213 -8.14 4.76 -18.28
C ALA A 213 -6.68 4.44 -17.96
N PHE A 214 -6.25 4.66 -16.72
CA PHE A 214 -4.91 4.31 -16.26
C PHE A 214 -4.68 2.80 -16.30
N THR A 215 -5.62 1.99 -15.79
CA THR A 215 -5.53 0.53 -15.85
C THR A 215 -5.41 0.04 -17.29
N LEU A 216 -6.24 0.52 -18.21
CA LEU A 216 -6.14 0.17 -19.63
C LEU A 216 -4.78 0.52 -20.24
N SER A 217 -4.25 1.70 -19.89
CA SER A 217 -2.94 2.15 -20.39
C SER A 217 -1.82 1.24 -19.92
N ILE A 218 -1.83 0.83 -18.64
CA ILE A 218 -0.84 -0.11 -18.09
C ILE A 218 -1.00 -1.50 -18.72
N THR A 219 -2.23 -2.01 -18.86
CA THR A 219 -2.46 -3.32 -19.51
C THR A 219 -1.97 -3.32 -20.96
N ALA A 220 -2.23 -2.26 -21.72
CA ALA A 220 -1.75 -2.12 -23.09
C ALA A 220 -0.22 -2.09 -23.17
N LEU A 221 0.44 -1.35 -22.26
CA LEU A 221 1.90 -1.29 -22.18
C LEU A 221 2.51 -2.67 -21.88
N VAL A 222 2.00 -3.36 -20.85
CA VAL A 222 2.47 -4.70 -20.47
C VAL A 222 2.27 -5.70 -21.60
N LEU A 223 1.11 -5.67 -22.27
CA LEU A 223 0.83 -6.53 -23.41
C LEU A 223 1.79 -6.24 -24.57
N SER A 224 2.06 -4.96 -24.86
CA SER A 224 3.02 -4.56 -25.90
C SER A 224 4.43 -5.09 -25.61
N ILE A 225 4.90 -5.01 -24.36
CA ILE A 225 6.20 -5.54 -23.94
C ILE A 225 6.23 -7.06 -24.07
N TYR A 226 5.19 -7.75 -23.60
CA TYR A 226 5.10 -9.20 -23.70
C TYR A 226 5.13 -9.68 -25.16
N LEU A 227 4.37 -9.03 -26.04
CA LEU A 227 4.38 -9.35 -27.47
C LEU A 227 5.75 -9.07 -28.09
N ALA A 228 6.38 -7.94 -27.77
CA ALA A 228 7.73 -7.62 -28.25
C ALA A 228 8.75 -8.70 -27.84
N ILE A 229 8.71 -9.18 -26.59
CA ILE A 229 9.61 -10.24 -26.10
C ILE A 229 9.30 -11.59 -26.76
N ARG A 230 8.02 -11.92 -27.01
CA ARG A 230 7.62 -13.20 -27.60
C ARG A 230 8.01 -13.35 -29.08
N PHE A 231 8.11 -12.23 -29.80
CA PHE A 231 8.41 -12.21 -31.23
C PHE A 231 9.87 -11.81 -31.55
N ILE A 232 10.74 -11.70 -30.52
CA ILE A 232 12.21 -11.69 -30.64
C ILE A 232 12.71 -13.11 -30.42
#